data_AF-A0A067N983-F1
#
_entry.id   AF-A0A067N983-F1
#
_cell.length_a   1.000
_cell.length_b   1.000
_cell.length_c   1.000
_cell.angle_alpha   90.00
_cell.angle_beta   90.00
_cell.angle_gamma   90.00
#
_symmetry.space_group_name_H-M   'P 1'
#
loop_
_entity.id
_entity.type
_entity.pdbx_description
1 polymer ?
#
loop_
_entity_poly.entity_id
_entity_poly.type
_entity_poly.pdbx_seq_one_letter_code
_entity_poly.pdbx_strand_id
1 'polypeptide(L)'
;MFRTPLLAAVVLAMGSATLADPLPASKLCVKGCFEAGHVCGRGQVLVPPTGGGGCFLCCLAAPASPPDGQEFCAAVCLPADFVCPDGRPLAGANGCFNCCGPKA
;
A
#
# COMPACT_ATOMS: atom_id res chain seq x y z
N MET A 1 -14.12 -51.86 -34.44
CA MET A 1 -14.97 -52.31 -33.31
C MET A 1 -14.34 -51.79 -32.03
N PHE A 2 -15.08 -50.93 -31.30
CA PHE A 2 -14.88 -50.51 -29.89
C PHE A 2 -13.56 -49.81 -29.53
N ARG A 3 -13.47 -48.76 -28.73
CA ARG A 3 -14.38 -47.78 -28.11
C ARG A 3 -13.43 -46.79 -27.43
N THR A 4 -13.59 -45.49 -27.66
CA THR A 4 -12.98 -44.45 -26.83
C THR A 4 -13.57 -44.53 -25.40
N PRO A 5 -12.79 -44.18 -24.37
CA PRO A 5 -13.35 -43.29 -23.37
C PRO A 5 -12.48 -42.06 -23.12
N LEU A 6 -13.16 -40.92 -23.07
CA LEU A 6 -12.73 -39.65 -22.52
C LEU A 6 -11.98 -39.80 -21.19
N LEU A 7 -10.87 -39.07 -21.05
CA LEU A 7 -10.36 -38.51 -19.78
C LEU A 7 -9.80 -37.13 -20.14
N ALA A 8 -10.60 -36.04 -20.15
CA ALA A 8 -10.89 -35.20 -18.97
C ALA A 8 -9.60 -34.95 -18.14
N ALA A 9 -8.75 -34.02 -18.55
CA ALA A 9 -8.76 -32.62 -18.11
C ALA A 9 -8.60 -32.46 -16.60
N VAL A 10 -7.39 -32.10 -16.14
CA VAL A 10 -7.19 -31.15 -15.04
C VAL A 10 -5.85 -30.44 -15.27
N VAL A 11 -5.90 -29.24 -15.83
CA VAL A 11 -4.79 -28.28 -15.77
C VAL A 11 -4.90 -27.60 -14.41
N LEU A 12 -4.13 -28.04 -13.42
CA LEU A 12 -3.98 -27.33 -12.15
C LEU A 12 -2.99 -26.18 -12.34
N ALA A 13 -3.46 -25.13 -13.00
CA ALA A 13 -2.90 -23.80 -12.86
C ALA A 13 -3.62 -23.16 -11.67
N MET A 14 -2.99 -23.14 -10.50
CA MET A 14 -3.29 -22.17 -9.43
C MET A 14 -2.22 -22.30 -8.34
N GLY A 15 -1.22 -21.43 -8.45
CA GLY A 15 -0.32 -21.09 -7.36
C GLY A 15 -0.21 -19.58 -7.34
N SER A 16 -1.33 -18.91 -7.07
CA SER A 16 -1.34 -17.47 -6.82
C SER A 16 -0.41 -17.22 -5.65
N ALA A 17 0.77 -16.69 -5.93
CA ALA A 17 1.57 -16.01 -4.94
C ALA A 17 0.74 -14.81 -4.48
N THR A 18 -0.08 -15.00 -3.45
CA THR A 18 -0.56 -13.90 -2.63
C THR A 18 0.70 -13.20 -2.14
N LEU A 19 1.02 -12.07 -2.75
CA LEU A 19 1.90 -11.08 -2.17
C LEU A 19 1.38 -10.86 -0.76
N ALA A 20 2.04 -11.47 0.22
CA ALA A 20 1.98 -11.01 1.59
C ALA A 20 2.66 -9.65 1.53
N ASP A 21 1.83 -8.64 1.29
CA ASP A 21 2.20 -7.24 1.31
C ASP A 21 2.96 -6.99 2.62
N PRO A 22 4.20 -6.47 2.58
CA PRO A 22 5.01 -6.27 3.77
C PRO A 22 4.25 -5.33 4.71
N LEU A 23 3.78 -5.86 5.85
CA LEU A 23 3.03 -5.12 6.85
C LEU A 23 3.71 -3.76 7.14
N PRO A 24 3.07 -2.61 6.81
CA PRO A 24 3.64 -1.33 7.16
C PRO A 24 3.49 -1.09 8.67
N ALA A 25 4.59 -0.63 9.25
CA ALA A 25 4.73 0.07 10.53
C ALA A 25 3.77 -0.36 11.66
N SER A 26 4.26 -1.25 12.54
CA SER A 26 3.92 -1.38 13.97
C SER A 26 2.51 -0.91 14.36
N LYS A 27 1.47 -1.59 13.86
CA LYS A 27 0.09 -1.30 14.28
C LYS A 27 -0.05 -1.59 15.77
N LEU A 28 -0.34 -0.54 16.56
CA LEU A 28 -0.77 -0.68 17.95
C LEU A 28 -2.16 -1.31 17.96
N CYS A 29 -2.18 -2.64 18.05
CA CYS A 29 -3.40 -3.43 18.11
C CYS A 29 -3.75 -3.76 19.55
N VAL A 30 -5.03 -3.64 19.88
CA VAL A 30 -5.56 -4.17 21.14
C VAL A 30 -5.54 -5.68 21.04
N LYS A 31 -4.99 -6.33 22.06
CA LYS A 31 -5.01 -7.79 22.15
C LYS A 31 -6.43 -8.24 22.46
N GLY A 32 -7.09 -8.86 21.48
CA GLY A 32 -8.46 -9.35 21.58
C GLY A 32 -8.83 -10.24 20.39
N CYS A 33 -9.93 -10.98 20.50
CA CYS A 33 -10.50 -11.75 19.40
C CYS A 33 -11.91 -11.24 19.16
N PHE A 34 -12.12 -10.62 18.01
CA PHE A 34 -13.41 -10.04 17.61
C PHE A 34 -13.99 -10.77 16.39
N GLU A 35 -15.31 -10.73 16.25
CA GLU A 35 -16.02 -11.25 15.08
C GLU A 35 -15.88 -10.32 13.87
N ALA A 36 -16.13 -10.84 12.65
CA ALA A 36 -15.97 -10.13 11.38
C ALA A 36 -16.80 -8.83 11.23
N GLY A 37 -17.82 -8.65 12.07
CA GLY A 37 -18.69 -7.47 12.08
C GLY A 37 -18.48 -6.53 13.27
N HIS A 38 -17.44 -6.73 14.08
CA HIS A 38 -17.22 -5.91 15.27
C HIS A 38 -16.83 -4.47 14.91
N VAL A 39 -17.48 -3.50 15.55
CA VAL A 39 -17.17 -2.09 15.39
C VAL A 39 -16.14 -1.67 16.44
N CYS A 40 -14.93 -1.38 15.99
CA CYS A 40 -13.86 -0.90 16.87
C CYS A 40 -14.14 0.52 17.39
N GLY A 41 -13.45 0.89 18.48
CA GLY A 41 -13.54 2.24 19.05
C GLY A 41 -13.04 3.34 18.09
N ARG A 42 -13.27 4.61 18.45
CA ARG A 42 -12.86 5.77 17.63
C ARG A 42 -11.39 5.69 17.20
N GLY A 43 -11.15 5.84 15.90
CA GLY A 43 -9.80 5.84 15.31
C GLY A 43 -9.18 4.45 15.17
N GLN A 44 -9.94 3.37 15.41
CA GLN A 44 -9.49 2.00 15.24
C GLN A 44 -10.19 1.34 14.05
N VAL A 45 -9.50 0.39 13.42
CA VAL A 45 -10.00 -0.41 12.30
C VAL A 45 -9.96 -1.89 12.67
N LEU A 46 -10.95 -2.64 12.21
CA LEU A 46 -11.03 -4.09 12.37
C LEU A 46 -10.09 -4.75 11.35
N VAL A 47 -9.10 -5.48 11.82
CA VAL A 47 -8.08 -6.14 11.00
C VAL A 47 -8.31 -7.66 11.03
N PRO A 48 -8.37 -8.32 9.87
CA PRO A 48 -8.55 -9.77 9.81
C PRO A 48 -7.32 -10.52 10.36
N PRO A 49 -7.51 -11.77 10.82
CA PRO A 49 -6.42 -12.61 11.29
C PRO A 49 -5.43 -12.94 10.17
N THR A 50 -4.14 -12.74 10.44
CA THR A 50 -3.06 -13.22 9.58
C THR A 50 -2.92 -14.73 9.76
N GLY A 51 -3.35 -15.52 8.77
CA GLY A 51 -3.19 -16.98 8.79
C GLY A 51 -4.47 -17.81 8.98
N GLY A 52 -5.65 -17.25 8.68
CA GLY A 52 -6.88 -18.06 8.54
C GLY A 52 -7.61 -18.40 9.84
N GLY A 53 -7.32 -17.69 10.94
CA GLY A 53 -8.14 -17.77 12.15
C GLY A 53 -9.50 -17.10 11.98
N GLY A 54 -10.39 -17.23 12.98
CA GLY A 54 -11.66 -16.49 13.04
C GLY A 54 -11.58 -15.16 13.82
N CYS A 55 -10.40 -14.82 14.35
CA CYS A 55 -10.23 -13.71 15.28
C CYS A 55 -9.74 -12.43 14.60
N PHE A 56 -10.57 -11.39 14.64
CA PHE A 56 -10.21 -10.05 14.20
C PHE A 56 -9.59 -9.26 15.36
N LEU A 57 -8.79 -8.26 15.04
CA LEU A 57 -8.12 -7.37 15.99
C LEU A 57 -8.52 -5.92 15.71
N CYS A 58 -8.76 -5.12 16.76
CA CYS A 58 -8.89 -3.68 16.60
C CYS A 58 -7.52 -3.02 16.70
N CYS A 59 -7.10 -2.36 15.63
CA CYS A 59 -5.82 -1.66 15.57
C CYS A 59 -6.03 -0.18 15.34
N LEU A 60 -5.19 0.68 15.92
CA LEU A 60 -5.18 2.09 15.53
C LEU A 60 -4.99 2.19 14.01
N ALA A 61 -5.84 2.98 13.37
CA ALA A 61 -5.64 3.34 11.98
C ALA A 61 -4.26 4.02 11.90
N ALA A 62 -3.36 3.46 11.08
CA ALA A 62 -2.17 4.22 10.72
C ALA A 62 -2.64 5.57 10.14
N PRO A 63 -1.96 6.68 10.43
CA PRO A 63 -2.22 7.91 9.68
C PRO A 63 -2.16 7.52 8.21
N ALA A 64 -3.20 7.86 7.44
CA ALA A 64 -3.21 7.58 6.02
C ALA A 64 -1.89 8.09 5.45
N SER A 65 -1.08 7.18 4.90
CA SER A 65 0.07 7.57 4.12
C SER A 65 -0.45 8.62 3.13
N PRO A 66 0.20 9.79 3.00
CA PRO A 66 -0.21 10.76 2.00
C PRO A 66 -0.33 10.01 0.67
N PRO A 67 -1.39 10.24 -0.13
CA PRO A 67 -1.61 9.49 -1.35
C PRO A 67 -0.32 9.48 -2.17
N ASP A 68 0.09 8.29 -2.63
CA ASP A 68 1.18 8.13 -3.58
C ASP A 68 0.96 9.12 -4.73
N GLY A 69 1.73 10.22 -4.73
CA GLY A 69 1.47 11.36 -5.60
C GLY A 69 1.61 12.74 -4.96
N GLN A 70 1.84 12.85 -3.64
CA GLN A 70 2.27 14.15 -3.08
C GLN A 70 3.69 14.46 -3.57
N GLU A 71 3.80 15.48 -4.44
CA GLU A 71 5.07 16.02 -4.88
C GLU A 71 5.82 16.62 -3.69
N PHE A 72 7.00 16.09 -3.43
CA PHE A 72 7.94 16.66 -2.48
C PHE A 72 8.85 17.64 -3.23
N CYS A 73 8.81 18.88 -2.80
CA CYS A 73 9.74 19.91 -3.24
C CYS A 73 10.92 19.95 -2.28
N ALA A 74 12.15 20.03 -2.81
CA ALA A 74 13.29 20.41 -1.99
C ALA A 74 12.99 21.77 -1.35
N ALA A 75 13.24 21.95 -0.05
CA ALA A 75 12.96 23.20 0.66
C ALA A 75 14.10 24.24 0.47
N VAL A 76 14.67 24.33 -0.73
CA VAL A 76 15.85 25.17 -1.02
C VAL A 76 15.55 26.07 -2.21
N CYS A 77 15.63 27.40 -2.04
CA CYS A 77 15.48 28.31 -3.17
C CYS A 77 16.63 28.12 -4.15
N LEU A 78 16.31 27.58 -5.32
CA LEU A 78 17.20 27.42 -6.46
C LEU A 78 17.04 28.62 -7.41
N PRO A 79 18.12 29.00 -8.11
CA PRO A 79 18.06 30.01 -9.17
C PRO A 79 17.30 29.47 -10.40
N ALA A 80 16.82 30.38 -11.26
CA ALA A 80 15.98 30.04 -12.41
C ALA A 80 16.69 29.19 -13.48
N ASP A 81 18.02 29.23 -13.53
CA ASP A 81 18.86 28.46 -14.44
C ASP A 81 19.27 27.07 -13.90
N PHE A 82 18.86 26.73 -12.67
CA PHE A 82 19.20 25.44 -12.08
C PHE A 82 18.49 24.29 -12.81
N VAL A 83 19.23 23.21 -13.06
CA VAL A 83 18.68 21.99 -13.67
C VAL A 83 18.55 20.91 -12.60
N CYS A 84 17.35 20.39 -12.41
CA CYS A 84 17.12 19.30 -11.47
C CYS A 84 17.90 18.04 -11.90
N PRO A 85 18.44 17.26 -10.94
CA PRO A 85 19.27 16.09 -11.25
C PRO A 85 18.53 15.04 -12.09
N ASP A 86 17.20 14.98 -11.95
CA ASP A 86 16.34 14.05 -12.71
C ASP A 86 15.88 14.62 -14.08
N GLY A 87 16.38 15.80 -14.48
CA GLY A 87 15.97 16.49 -15.71
C GLY A 87 14.58 17.12 -15.68
N ARG A 88 13.90 17.09 -14.53
CA ARG A 88 12.56 17.65 -14.33
C ARG A 88 12.56 19.18 -14.25
N PRO A 89 11.46 19.85 -14.62
CA PRO A 89 11.38 21.30 -14.56
C PRO A 89 11.39 21.82 -13.12
N LEU A 90 11.91 23.02 -12.96
CA LEU A 90 11.79 23.80 -11.72
C LEU A 90 10.34 24.24 -11.51
N ALA A 91 9.88 24.19 -10.26
CA ALA A 91 8.60 24.73 -9.83
C ALA A 91 8.81 25.86 -8.80
N GLY A 92 8.17 27.00 -9.01
CA GLY A 92 8.32 28.17 -8.14
C GLY A 92 8.10 29.50 -8.87
N ALA A 93 8.18 30.60 -8.15
CA ALA A 93 7.98 31.95 -8.66
C ALA A 93 8.78 32.97 -7.85
N ASN A 94 8.85 34.22 -8.32
CA ASN A 94 9.53 35.33 -7.65
C ASN A 94 11.01 35.06 -7.33
N GLY A 95 11.71 34.35 -8.23
CA GLY A 95 13.15 34.07 -8.09
C GLY A 95 13.50 32.95 -7.10
N CYS A 96 12.51 32.22 -6.58
CA CYS A 96 12.72 31.03 -5.76
C CYS A 96 12.05 29.82 -6.42
N PHE A 97 12.87 28.84 -6.79
CA PHE A 97 12.42 27.63 -7.47
C PHE A 97 12.87 26.38 -6.72
N ASN A 98 12.13 25.29 -6.86
CA ASN A 98 12.42 24.02 -6.24
C ASN A 98 12.25 22.89 -7.27
N CYS A 99 13.04 21.84 -7.12
CA CYS A 99 12.75 20.59 -7.79
C CYS A 99 11.61 19.89 -7.02
N CYS A 100 10.44 19.72 -7.64
CA CYS A 100 9.26 19.03 -7.07
C CYS A 100 8.99 17.72 -7.82
N GLY A 101 8.67 16.65 -7.09
CA GLY A 101 8.56 15.31 -7.66
C GLY A 101 8.17 14.26 -6.63
N PRO A 102 7.87 13.02 -7.05
CA PRO A 102 7.46 11.97 -6.14
C PRO A 102 8.56 11.70 -5.10
N LYS A 103 8.14 11.28 -3.91
CA LYS A 103 9.09 10.76 -2.92
C LYS A 103 9.76 9.53 -3.53
N ALA A 104 11.08 9.58 -3.70
CA ALA A 104 11.88 8.40 -4.02
C ALA A 104 11.84 7.39 -2.86
#